data_AF-A0A8T0EJ18-F1
#
_entry.id   AF-A0A8T0EJ18-F1
#
_cell.length_a   1.000
_cell.length_b   1.000
_cell.length_c   1.000
_cell.angle_alpha   90.00
_cell.angle_beta   90.00
_cell.angle_gamma   90.00
#
_symmetry.space_group_name_H-M   'P 1'
#
loop_
_entity.id
_entity.type
_entity.pdbx_description
1 polymer ?
#
loop_
_entity_poly.entity_id
_entity_poly.type
_entity_poly.pdbx_seq_one_letter_code
_entity_poly.pdbx_strand_id
1 'polypeptide(L)'
;MTETYQLENFIVEMEEIGDIPPFQNSSMHDVEFFSIYFEAGRKLLDFTERPNAEYLNRYYEIFKESFNIYFGTYVNSDHPYFDGETVKLLKESLYYKIVYVLRNSPILSSAVAFHFQNALKENFSYLRKLMKKEKIKICSVGGGAASDVVAVVKILDSLAVKMDKKSDFRVTIIDSDVNWKSTCFTVLKCLENFHTATWKISFVQADISNKNSYSPDAIKAIQEADILLIVMLLYEFRNANLDALQTLKDLSEIVQQESMLFVLDIALIDYIRICFGISAQIEGYQLIYENLCDFHVLEDKAREFFFVNYYMKYFKDLRNIYCMSLCVRAWVKTQTKTNSYSRNELQHRFNRCIENYNPINSFLKKDAFEAWKSASVDRKSKADWSERSINEFLNGKELDRICLLTQATQVKELLESAKKELISKSRQLKDEEIKIDADAWEIYISQMKQYGLVKKIAYEYFLFDNYTKRCVEAYH
;
A
#
# COMPACT_ATOMS: atom_id res chain seq x y z
N MET A 1 -30.05 -41.62 -2.50
CA MET A 1 -28.91 -42.17 -3.26
C MET A 1 -28.48 -41.28 -4.45
N THR A 2 -29.15 -40.15 -4.70
CA THR A 2 -28.86 -39.23 -5.81
C THR A 2 -28.09 -37.96 -5.41
N GLU A 3 -27.90 -37.68 -4.12
CA GLU A 3 -27.15 -36.50 -3.64
C GLU A 3 -25.64 -36.76 -3.47
N THR A 4 -25.23 -38.02 -3.32
CA THR A 4 -23.81 -38.38 -3.13
C THR A 4 -23.02 -38.35 -4.45
N TYR A 5 -23.67 -38.65 -5.57
CA TYR A 5 -23.05 -38.65 -6.90
C TYR A 5 -22.75 -37.24 -7.46
N GLN A 6 -23.41 -36.19 -6.96
CA GLN A 6 -23.09 -34.81 -7.37
C GLN A 6 -21.91 -34.21 -6.61
N LEU A 7 -21.64 -34.66 -5.37
CA LEU A 7 -20.44 -34.24 -4.63
C LEU A 7 -19.17 -34.89 -5.19
N GLU A 8 -19.23 -36.16 -5.60
CA GLU A 8 -18.07 -36.85 -6.17
C GLU A 8 -17.67 -36.28 -7.53
N ASN A 9 -18.63 -35.93 -8.40
CA ASN A 9 -18.31 -35.25 -9.67
C ASN A 9 -17.82 -33.80 -9.48
N PHE A 10 -18.25 -33.10 -8.42
CA PHE A 10 -17.75 -31.76 -8.10
C PHE A 10 -16.33 -31.78 -7.52
N ILE A 11 -15.94 -32.88 -6.85
CA ILE A 11 -14.59 -33.10 -6.34
C ILE A 11 -13.65 -33.54 -7.46
N VAL A 12 -14.12 -34.38 -8.41
CA VAL A 12 -13.32 -34.84 -9.55
C VAL A 12 -13.02 -33.70 -10.55
N GLU A 13 -13.94 -32.75 -10.77
CA GLU A 13 -13.63 -31.53 -11.57
C GLU A 13 -12.72 -30.52 -10.82
N MET A 14 -12.54 -30.66 -9.51
CA MET A 14 -11.58 -29.86 -8.72
C MET A 14 -10.15 -30.42 -8.76
N GLU A 15 -9.95 -31.67 -9.18
CA GLU A 15 -8.64 -32.34 -9.22
C GLU A 15 -7.91 -32.21 -10.57
N GLU A 16 -8.55 -31.73 -11.65
CA GLU A 16 -7.90 -31.62 -12.98
C GLU A 16 -7.12 -30.31 -13.23
N ILE A 17 -6.97 -29.44 -12.24
CA ILE A 17 -6.02 -28.31 -12.32
C ILE A 17 -5.04 -28.48 -11.19
N GLY A 18 -3.89 -29.07 -11.53
CA GLY A 18 -2.84 -29.48 -10.60
C GLY A 18 -2.52 -28.46 -9.52
N ASP A 19 -2.08 -28.99 -8.37
CA ASP A 19 -1.64 -28.26 -7.18
C ASP A 19 -0.94 -26.95 -7.56
N ILE A 20 -1.63 -25.83 -7.35
CA ILE A 20 -1.00 -24.51 -7.43
C ILE A 20 0.10 -24.54 -6.36
N PRO A 21 1.40 -24.42 -6.73
CA PRO A 21 2.46 -24.49 -5.76
C PRO A 21 2.18 -23.52 -4.62
N PRO A 22 2.50 -23.88 -3.35
CA PRO A 22 2.26 -23.01 -2.23
C PRO A 22 2.79 -21.62 -2.54
N PHE A 23 2.07 -20.58 -2.11
CA PHE A 23 2.43 -19.16 -2.20
C PHE A 23 3.75 -18.92 -1.43
N GLN A 24 4.86 -19.45 -1.92
CA GLN A 24 6.19 -18.97 -1.59
C GLN A 24 6.17 -17.53 -2.05
N ASN A 25 6.34 -16.61 -1.09
CA ASN A 25 6.48 -15.17 -1.29
C ASN A 25 7.10 -14.95 -2.65
N SER A 26 6.28 -14.61 -3.66
CA SER A 26 6.81 -14.21 -4.95
C SER A 26 7.65 -13.01 -4.58
N SER A 27 8.95 -13.19 -4.64
CA SER A 27 9.98 -12.25 -4.25
C SER A 27 9.98 -11.12 -5.28
N MET A 28 8.86 -10.41 -5.36
CA MET A 28 8.76 -9.11 -5.98
C MET A 28 9.61 -8.21 -5.12
N HIS A 29 10.89 -8.15 -5.48
CA HIS A 29 11.86 -7.33 -4.81
C HIS A 29 11.55 -5.88 -5.12
N ASP A 30 11.57 -5.03 -4.10
CA ASP A 30 11.38 -3.59 -4.27
C ASP A 30 12.33 -2.98 -5.31
N VAL A 31 13.48 -3.63 -5.55
CA VAL A 31 14.42 -3.36 -6.64
C VAL A 31 13.71 -3.24 -7.99
N GLU A 32 12.77 -4.12 -8.27
CA GLU A 32 12.06 -4.14 -9.55
C GLU A 32 11.11 -2.94 -9.67
N PHE A 33 10.38 -2.59 -8.60
CA PHE A 33 9.55 -1.39 -8.59
C PHE A 33 10.39 -0.14 -8.80
N PHE A 34 11.50 0.00 -8.08
CA PHE A 34 12.43 1.10 -8.30
C PHE A 34 12.91 1.17 -9.75
N SER A 35 13.28 0.04 -10.36
CA SER A 35 13.72 -0.02 -11.76
C SER A 35 12.64 0.49 -12.72
N ILE A 36 11.39 0.04 -12.53
CA ILE A 36 10.26 0.44 -13.36
C ILE A 36 10.04 1.96 -13.29
N TYR A 37 9.99 2.52 -12.08
CA TYR A 37 9.71 3.95 -11.91
C TYR A 37 10.87 4.85 -12.30
N PHE A 38 12.11 4.40 -12.06
CA PHE A 38 13.28 5.11 -12.54
C PHE A 38 13.31 5.18 -14.07
N GLU A 39 13.03 4.06 -14.74
CA GLU A 39 12.95 4.00 -16.20
C GLU A 39 11.77 4.83 -16.75
N ALA A 40 10.62 4.80 -16.09
CA ALA A 40 9.48 5.62 -16.46
C ALA A 40 9.81 7.12 -16.34
N GLY A 41 10.46 7.52 -15.24
CA GLY A 41 10.94 8.89 -15.05
C GLY A 41 11.88 9.31 -16.17
N ARG A 42 12.84 8.46 -16.54
CA ARG A 42 13.80 8.70 -17.62
C ARG A 42 13.12 8.87 -18.99
N LYS A 43 12.07 8.09 -19.25
CA LYS A 43 11.26 8.21 -20.48
C LYS A 43 10.40 9.47 -20.52
N LEU A 44 9.95 9.96 -19.37
CA LEU A 44 9.17 11.20 -19.26
C LEU A 44 10.04 12.45 -19.41
N LEU A 45 11.25 12.40 -18.84
CA LEU A 45 12.26 13.42 -18.96
C LEU A 45 13.62 12.72 -18.94
N ASP A 46 14.39 12.86 -20.01
CA ASP A 46 15.72 12.27 -20.07
C ASP A 46 16.68 13.05 -19.15
N PHE A 47 16.60 12.77 -17.85
CA PHE A 47 17.46 13.36 -16.83
C PHE A 47 18.87 12.75 -16.83
N THR A 48 19.22 11.87 -17.77
CA THR A 48 20.63 11.52 -17.99
C THR A 48 21.38 12.68 -18.65
N GLU A 49 20.67 13.55 -19.36
CA GLU A 49 21.15 14.86 -19.78
C GLU A 49 21.20 15.79 -18.58
N ARG A 50 22.41 16.28 -18.27
CA ARG A 50 22.69 17.11 -17.09
C ARG A 50 21.73 18.31 -16.91
N PRO A 51 21.37 19.07 -17.96
CA PRO A 51 20.43 20.19 -17.80
C PRO A 51 19.07 19.75 -17.27
N ASN A 52 18.54 18.61 -17.73
CA ASN A 52 17.24 18.10 -17.32
C ASN A 52 17.23 17.66 -15.85
N ALA A 53 18.32 17.03 -15.40
CA ALA A 53 18.51 16.69 -14.00
C ALA A 53 18.58 17.95 -13.11
N GLU A 54 19.31 18.98 -13.54
CA GLU A 54 19.42 20.26 -12.82
C GLU A 54 18.05 20.96 -12.71
N TYR A 55 17.24 20.97 -13.78
CA TYR A 55 15.88 21.49 -13.74
C TYR A 55 14.99 20.71 -12.77
N LEU A 56 15.02 19.38 -12.81
CA LEU A 56 14.20 18.55 -11.92
C LEU A 56 14.59 18.77 -10.44
N ASN A 57 15.88 18.90 -10.13
CA ASN A 57 16.34 19.26 -8.78
C ASN A 57 15.79 20.64 -8.35
N ARG A 58 15.82 21.64 -9.22
CA ARG A 58 15.28 22.99 -8.91
C ARG A 58 13.79 22.95 -8.63
N TYR A 59 13.00 22.27 -9.47
CA TYR A 59 11.56 22.12 -9.25
C TYR A 59 11.26 21.35 -7.98
N TYR A 60 12.06 20.34 -7.66
CA TYR A 60 11.90 19.58 -6.43
C TYR A 60 12.03 20.46 -5.18
N GLU A 61 13.02 21.37 -5.13
CA GLU A 61 13.14 22.32 -4.01
C GLU A 61 11.92 23.25 -3.90
N ILE A 62 11.43 23.78 -5.02
CA ILE A 62 10.19 24.58 -5.04
C ILE A 62 9.00 23.77 -4.52
N PHE A 63 8.91 22.49 -4.89
CA PHE A 63 7.85 21.61 -4.42
C PHE A 63 7.96 21.32 -2.92
N LYS A 64 9.16 21.26 -2.34
CA LYS A 64 9.34 21.10 -0.89
C LYS A 64 8.76 22.24 -0.09
N GLU A 65 8.93 23.45 -0.60
CA GLU A 65 8.45 24.67 0.04
C GLU A 65 6.92 24.79 -0.12
N SER A 66 6.40 24.37 -1.27
CA SER A 66 4.99 24.55 -1.65
C SER A 66 4.05 23.44 -1.19
N PHE A 67 4.54 22.20 -1.08
CA PHE A 67 3.71 21.01 -0.83
C PHE A 67 4.23 20.21 0.36
N ASN A 68 3.30 19.60 1.11
CA ASN A 68 3.65 18.44 1.91
C ASN A 68 4.01 17.28 0.97
N ILE A 69 5.31 17.17 0.71
CA ILE A 69 5.85 16.30 -0.33
C ILE A 69 5.42 14.85 -0.09
N TYR A 70 5.20 14.41 1.16
CA TYR A 70 4.88 13.02 1.51
C TYR A 70 3.78 12.41 0.62
N PHE A 71 2.78 13.15 0.16
CA PHE A 71 1.89 12.67 -0.90
C PHE A 71 1.48 13.76 -1.91
N GLY A 72 2.13 14.93 -1.85
CA GLY A 72 1.98 15.99 -2.84
C GLY A 72 0.62 16.71 -2.85
N THR A 73 -0.27 16.42 -1.91
CA THR A 73 -1.67 16.85 -2.00
C THR A 73 -2.04 18.00 -1.09
N TYR A 74 -1.54 18.04 0.15
CA TYR A 74 -1.74 19.18 1.03
C TYR A 74 -0.69 20.26 0.74
N VAL A 75 -1.17 21.40 0.26
CA VAL A 75 -0.38 22.65 0.20
C VAL A 75 0.01 22.99 1.62
N ASN A 76 1.27 23.39 1.84
CA ASN A 76 1.69 23.84 3.15
C ASN A 76 0.81 25.05 3.56
N SER A 77 0.02 24.92 4.63
CA SER A 77 -0.92 25.95 5.08
C SER A 77 -0.21 27.26 5.44
N ASP A 78 1.08 27.18 5.77
CA ASP A 78 1.91 28.32 6.15
C ASP A 78 2.52 29.03 4.92
N HIS A 79 2.28 28.53 3.70
CA HIS A 79 2.82 29.12 2.49
C HIS A 79 1.95 30.32 2.02
N PRO A 80 2.54 31.51 1.78
CA PRO A 80 1.80 32.75 1.50
C PRO A 80 1.00 32.75 0.18
N TYR A 81 1.09 31.69 -0.62
CA TYR A 81 0.38 31.49 -1.89
C TYR A 81 -0.57 30.28 -1.85
N PHE A 82 -1.09 29.93 -0.67
CA PHE A 82 -1.92 28.76 -0.40
C PHE A 82 -3.12 28.58 -1.35
N ASP A 83 -3.70 29.67 -1.89
CA ASP A 83 -4.84 29.63 -2.82
C ASP A 83 -4.48 29.99 -4.28
N GLY A 84 -3.19 30.20 -4.57
CA GLY A 84 -2.75 30.85 -5.80
C GLY A 84 -2.73 29.93 -7.01
N GLU A 85 -3.13 30.46 -8.15
CA GLU A 85 -2.96 29.90 -9.50
C GLU A 85 -1.58 29.24 -9.72
N THR A 86 -0.53 29.77 -9.11
CA THR A 86 0.83 29.19 -9.08
C THR A 86 0.89 27.77 -8.56
N VAL A 87 0.21 27.45 -7.45
CA VAL A 87 0.22 26.11 -6.84
C VAL A 87 -0.47 25.11 -7.76
N LYS A 88 -1.56 25.53 -8.40
CA LYS A 88 -2.26 24.75 -9.42
C LYS A 88 -1.35 24.47 -10.62
N LEU A 89 -0.69 25.49 -11.16
CA LEU A 89 0.26 25.35 -12.27
C LEU A 89 1.44 24.42 -11.92
N LEU A 90 1.95 24.50 -10.67
CA LEU A 90 3.01 23.61 -10.20
C LEU A 90 2.55 22.15 -10.14
N LYS A 91 1.35 21.86 -9.62
CA LYS A 91 0.77 20.50 -9.59
C LYS A 91 0.52 19.95 -11.00
N GLU A 92 0.06 20.79 -11.92
CA GLU A 92 -0.22 20.38 -13.31
C GLU A 92 1.06 20.10 -14.12
N SER A 93 2.22 20.59 -13.64
CA SER A 93 3.50 20.45 -14.34
C SER A 93 3.97 18.99 -14.51
N LEU A 94 4.69 18.73 -15.61
CA LEU A 94 5.33 17.43 -15.84
C LEU A 94 6.35 17.09 -14.73
N TYR A 95 7.08 18.10 -14.24
CA TYR A 95 8.07 17.93 -13.17
C TYR A 95 7.45 17.40 -11.89
N TYR A 96 6.27 17.90 -11.49
CA TYR A 96 5.55 17.40 -10.32
C TYR A 96 5.24 15.91 -10.45
N LYS A 97 4.73 15.50 -11.62
CA LYS A 97 4.41 14.09 -11.90
C LYS A 97 5.65 13.19 -11.90
N ILE A 98 6.77 13.65 -12.46
CA ILE A 98 8.04 12.89 -12.43
C ILE A 98 8.54 12.75 -10.99
N VAL A 99 8.53 13.83 -10.20
CA VAL A 99 8.89 13.79 -8.78
C VAL A 99 7.98 12.82 -8.03
N TYR A 100 6.66 12.88 -8.27
CA TYR A 100 5.70 11.98 -7.65
C TYR A 100 6.02 10.51 -7.99
N VAL A 101 6.24 10.21 -9.27
CA VAL A 101 6.57 8.85 -9.74
C VAL A 101 7.85 8.34 -9.10
N LEU A 102 8.93 9.13 -9.13
CA LEU A 102 10.23 8.72 -8.57
C LEU A 102 10.19 8.62 -7.04
N ARG A 103 9.37 9.42 -6.37
CA ARG A 103 9.40 9.52 -4.91
C ARG A 103 8.40 8.58 -4.22
N ASN A 104 7.19 8.46 -4.77
CA ASN A 104 6.06 7.83 -4.09
C ASN A 104 5.71 6.45 -4.69
N SER A 105 5.81 6.30 -6.01
CA SER A 105 5.34 5.07 -6.67
C SER A 105 6.04 3.77 -6.22
N PRO A 106 7.36 3.73 -5.89
CA PRO A 106 7.99 2.52 -5.37
C PRO A 106 7.34 1.99 -4.08
N ILE A 107 7.18 2.84 -3.06
CA ILE A 107 6.56 2.45 -1.78
C ILE A 107 5.08 2.08 -1.96
N LEU A 108 4.35 2.80 -2.80
CA LEU A 108 2.94 2.50 -3.07
C LEU A 108 2.76 1.15 -3.76
N SER A 109 3.60 0.85 -4.75
CA SER A 109 3.53 -0.43 -5.47
C SER A 109 3.94 -1.59 -4.59
N SER A 110 4.97 -1.40 -3.76
CA SER A 110 5.38 -2.36 -2.75
C SER A 110 4.24 -2.66 -1.76
N ALA A 111 3.57 -1.63 -1.26
CA ALA A 111 2.46 -1.78 -0.32
C ALA A 111 1.26 -2.50 -0.97
N VAL A 112 0.83 -2.04 -2.15
CA VAL A 112 -0.24 -2.68 -2.91
C VAL A 112 0.14 -4.13 -3.19
N ALA A 113 1.37 -4.40 -3.57
CA ALA A 113 1.80 -5.75 -3.87
C ALA A 113 1.71 -6.68 -2.66
N PHE A 114 2.26 -6.25 -1.53
CA PHE A 114 2.23 -7.00 -0.28
C PHE A 114 0.79 -7.32 0.15
N HIS A 115 -0.07 -6.31 0.18
CA HIS A 115 -1.43 -6.47 0.66
C HIS A 115 -2.34 -7.21 -0.32
N PHE A 116 -2.17 -7.00 -1.63
CA PHE A 116 -2.92 -7.71 -2.67
C PHE A 116 -2.56 -9.20 -2.69
N GLN A 117 -1.28 -9.56 -2.57
CA GLN A 117 -0.87 -10.96 -2.40
C GLN A 117 -1.55 -11.60 -1.20
N ASN A 118 -1.57 -10.91 -0.05
CA ASN A 118 -2.25 -11.42 1.13
C ASN A 118 -3.75 -11.61 0.88
N ALA A 119 -4.41 -10.66 0.23
CA ALA A 119 -5.83 -10.81 -0.14
C ALA A 119 -6.10 -12.02 -1.03
N LEU A 120 -5.22 -12.29 -2.01
CA LEU A 120 -5.34 -13.47 -2.87
C LEU A 120 -5.10 -14.79 -2.10
N LYS A 121 -4.21 -14.80 -1.10
CA LYS A 121 -4.01 -15.95 -0.20
C LYS A 121 -5.23 -16.21 0.68
N GLU A 122 -5.94 -15.16 1.11
CA GLU A 122 -7.16 -15.34 1.91
C GLU A 122 -8.32 -15.90 1.09
N ASN A 123 -8.39 -15.58 -0.20
CA ASN A 123 -9.42 -16.08 -1.09
C ASN A 123 -8.84 -16.77 -2.33
N PHE A 124 -8.28 -17.95 -2.11
CA PHE A 124 -7.76 -18.80 -3.19
C PHE A 124 -8.80 -19.18 -4.25
N SER A 125 -10.09 -19.23 -3.89
CA SER A 125 -11.17 -19.48 -4.85
C SER A 125 -11.28 -18.33 -5.85
N TYR A 126 -11.28 -17.09 -5.37
CA TYR A 126 -11.26 -15.90 -6.22
C TYR A 126 -10.02 -15.90 -7.13
N LEU A 127 -8.83 -16.16 -6.60
CA LEU A 127 -7.62 -16.25 -7.42
C LEU A 127 -7.77 -17.30 -8.52
N ARG A 128 -8.24 -18.51 -8.20
CA ARG A 128 -8.46 -19.57 -9.20
C ARG A 128 -9.41 -19.13 -10.31
N LYS A 129 -10.52 -18.46 -9.96
CA LYS A 129 -11.47 -17.91 -10.95
C LYS A 129 -10.80 -16.85 -11.81
N LEU A 130 -10.07 -15.93 -11.20
CA LEU A 130 -9.34 -14.86 -11.89
C LEU A 130 -8.33 -15.43 -12.91
N MET A 131 -7.55 -16.44 -12.51
CA MET A 131 -6.54 -17.11 -13.37
C MET A 131 -7.13 -18.04 -14.44
N LYS A 132 -8.46 -18.27 -14.43
CA LYS A 132 -9.17 -18.96 -15.52
C LYS A 132 -9.64 -17.99 -16.61
N LYS A 133 -9.66 -16.68 -16.36
CA LYS A 133 -10.08 -15.69 -17.36
C LYS A 133 -9.01 -15.59 -18.45
N GLU A 134 -9.44 -15.60 -19.71
CA GLU A 134 -8.57 -15.31 -20.85
C GLU A 134 -8.01 -13.88 -20.76
N LYS A 135 -8.83 -12.96 -20.25
CA LYS A 135 -8.53 -11.55 -20.14
C LYS A 135 -8.93 -11.02 -18.77
N ILE A 136 -7.98 -10.40 -18.09
CA ILE A 136 -8.16 -9.80 -16.77
C ILE A 136 -8.26 -8.27 -16.93
N LYS A 137 -9.39 -7.69 -16.50
CA LYS A 137 -9.68 -6.26 -16.56
C LYS A 137 -9.41 -5.61 -15.21
N ILE A 138 -8.52 -4.63 -15.18
CA ILE A 138 -8.13 -3.86 -14.01
C ILE A 138 -8.59 -2.42 -14.23
N CYS A 139 -9.36 -1.88 -13.28
CA CYS A 139 -9.73 -0.48 -13.26
C CYS A 139 -9.09 0.18 -12.05
N SER A 140 -8.32 1.25 -12.25
CA SER A 140 -7.72 2.04 -11.18
C SER A 140 -8.34 3.42 -11.16
N VAL A 141 -8.83 3.83 -9.99
CA VAL A 141 -9.50 5.11 -9.76
C VAL A 141 -8.61 6.01 -8.92
N GLY A 142 -8.36 7.23 -9.39
CA GLY A 142 -7.30 8.09 -8.85
C GLY A 142 -5.90 7.57 -9.20
N GLY A 143 -5.80 6.75 -10.26
CA GLY A 143 -4.61 5.97 -10.57
C GLY A 143 -3.49 6.73 -11.26
N GLY A 144 -3.42 8.06 -11.20
CA GLY A 144 -2.56 8.90 -12.05
C GLY A 144 -1.12 8.39 -12.30
N ALA A 145 -0.43 7.87 -11.28
CA ALA A 145 0.93 7.30 -11.41
C ALA A 145 0.98 5.79 -11.73
N ALA A 146 -0.17 5.11 -11.74
CA ALA A 146 -0.39 3.69 -12.01
C ALA A 146 0.43 2.74 -11.10
N SER A 147 0.77 3.16 -9.89
CA SER A 147 1.54 2.34 -8.93
C SER A 147 0.83 1.06 -8.52
N ASP A 148 -0.46 1.19 -8.27
CA ASP A 148 -1.36 0.10 -7.92
C ASP A 148 -1.52 -0.91 -9.07
N VAL A 149 -1.70 -0.44 -10.29
CA VAL A 149 -1.80 -1.30 -11.48
C VAL A 149 -0.50 -2.05 -11.73
N VAL A 150 0.64 -1.38 -11.62
CA VAL A 150 1.96 -2.04 -11.76
C VAL A 150 2.10 -3.19 -10.76
N ALA A 151 1.77 -2.95 -9.50
CA ALA A 151 1.83 -3.98 -8.46
C ALA A 151 0.92 -5.18 -8.79
N VAL A 152 -0.34 -4.94 -9.10
CA VAL A 152 -1.32 -6.00 -9.42
C VAL A 152 -0.91 -6.80 -10.64
N VAL A 153 -0.53 -6.12 -11.73
CA VAL A 153 -0.09 -6.78 -12.97
C VAL A 153 1.11 -7.67 -12.68
N LYS A 154 2.13 -7.16 -11.99
CA LYS A 154 3.34 -7.95 -11.73
C LYS A 154 3.06 -9.19 -10.87
N ILE A 155 2.17 -9.09 -9.88
CA ILE A 155 1.76 -10.24 -9.07
C ILE A 155 1.04 -11.28 -9.92
N LEU A 156 0.03 -10.86 -10.67
CA LEU A 156 -0.78 -11.78 -11.46
C LEU A 156 0.02 -12.40 -12.60
N ASP A 157 0.94 -11.65 -13.21
CA ASP A 157 1.85 -12.13 -14.24
C ASP A 157 2.84 -13.16 -13.66
N SER A 158 3.43 -12.88 -12.49
CA SER A 158 4.28 -13.83 -11.77
C SER A 158 3.54 -15.13 -11.41
N LEU A 159 2.28 -15.03 -10.99
CA LEU A 159 1.43 -16.18 -10.70
C LEU A 159 1.05 -16.94 -11.98
N ALA A 160 0.74 -16.25 -13.07
CA ALA A 160 0.44 -16.88 -14.37
C ALA A 160 1.62 -17.70 -14.89
N VAL A 161 2.84 -17.15 -14.83
CA VAL A 161 4.06 -17.86 -15.24
C VAL A 161 4.25 -19.14 -14.44
N LYS A 162 4.00 -19.11 -13.11
CA LYS A 162 4.06 -20.32 -12.27
C LYS A 162 2.99 -21.37 -12.61
N MET A 163 1.90 -20.94 -13.24
CA MET A 163 0.80 -21.81 -13.68
C MET A 163 0.93 -22.21 -15.16
N ASP A 164 2.08 -21.95 -15.79
CA ASP A 164 2.33 -22.16 -17.23
C ASP A 164 1.26 -21.50 -18.12
N LYS A 165 0.87 -20.28 -17.74
CA LYS A 165 -0.14 -19.46 -18.43
C LYS A 165 0.42 -18.11 -18.81
N LYS A 166 -0.18 -17.53 -19.84
CA LYS A 166 0.00 -16.13 -20.21
C LYS A 166 -1.26 -15.35 -19.90
N SER A 167 -1.15 -14.29 -19.11
CA SER A 167 -2.27 -13.40 -18.79
C SER A 167 -2.41 -12.29 -19.84
N ASP A 168 -3.64 -12.01 -20.33
CA ASP A 168 -3.93 -10.77 -21.06
C ASP A 168 -4.55 -9.74 -20.12
N PHE A 169 -3.83 -8.65 -19.83
CA PHE A 169 -4.33 -7.58 -18.98
C PHE A 169 -4.95 -6.45 -19.80
N ARG A 170 -6.12 -5.96 -19.37
CA ARG A 170 -6.64 -4.64 -19.75
C ARG A 170 -6.66 -3.72 -18.58
N VAL A 171 -6.19 -2.51 -18.80
CA VAL A 171 -6.13 -1.49 -17.77
C VAL A 171 -6.95 -0.30 -18.20
N THR A 172 -7.81 0.16 -17.32
CA THR A 172 -8.41 1.49 -17.40
C THR A 172 -7.98 2.30 -16.20
N ILE A 173 -7.40 3.48 -16.45
CA ILE A 173 -7.12 4.49 -15.43
C ILE A 173 -8.24 5.54 -15.48
N ILE A 174 -8.88 5.79 -14.35
CA ILE A 174 -9.85 6.87 -14.16
C ILE A 174 -9.21 7.91 -13.27
N ASP A 175 -9.12 9.14 -13.75
CA ASP A 175 -8.54 10.26 -13.00
C ASP A 175 -9.26 11.57 -13.33
N SER A 176 -9.32 12.52 -12.39
CA SER A 176 -9.94 13.82 -12.63
C SER A 176 -9.03 14.73 -13.45
N ASP A 177 -7.70 14.55 -13.34
CA ASP A 177 -6.70 15.33 -14.05
C ASP A 177 -6.15 14.58 -15.27
N VAL A 178 -6.56 15.04 -16.45
CA VAL A 178 -6.13 14.50 -17.75
C VAL A 178 -4.61 14.59 -17.95
N ASN A 179 -3.93 15.49 -17.24
CA ASN A 179 -2.49 15.67 -17.36
C ASN A 179 -1.68 14.48 -16.80
N TRP A 180 -2.32 13.52 -16.13
CA TRP A 180 -1.70 12.24 -15.75
C TRP A 180 -1.64 11.22 -16.87
N LYS A 181 -2.42 11.39 -17.95
CA LYS A 181 -2.54 10.39 -19.03
C LYS A 181 -1.18 10.00 -19.63
N SER A 182 -0.32 10.96 -19.92
CA SER A 182 1.02 10.66 -20.48
C SER A 182 1.91 9.94 -19.48
N THR A 183 1.83 10.32 -18.20
CA THR A 183 2.58 9.71 -17.10
C THR A 183 2.20 8.26 -16.89
N CYS A 184 0.90 7.94 -16.69
CA CYS A 184 0.48 6.56 -16.49
C CYS A 184 0.77 5.67 -17.70
N PHE A 185 0.60 6.17 -18.92
CA PHE A 185 0.94 5.42 -20.13
C PHE A 185 2.44 5.11 -20.18
N THR A 186 3.30 6.06 -19.79
CA THR A 186 4.75 5.88 -19.80
C THR A 186 5.20 4.89 -18.73
N VAL A 187 4.63 4.96 -17.53
CA VAL A 187 4.85 3.98 -16.46
C VAL A 187 4.44 2.58 -16.92
N LEU A 188 3.22 2.41 -17.41
CA LEU A 188 2.70 1.10 -17.80
C LEU A 188 3.47 0.49 -18.98
N LYS A 189 3.96 1.30 -19.93
CA LYS A 189 4.86 0.85 -21.02
C LYS A 189 6.19 0.28 -20.55
N CYS A 190 6.57 0.48 -19.29
CA CYS A 190 7.74 -0.17 -18.70
C CYS A 190 7.48 -1.62 -18.27
N LEU A 191 6.23 -2.08 -18.35
CA LEU A 191 5.87 -3.49 -18.19
C LEU A 191 5.83 -4.18 -19.55
N GLU A 192 6.37 -5.39 -19.64
CA GLU A 192 6.43 -6.18 -20.88
C GLU A 192 5.05 -6.35 -21.53
N ASN A 193 4.02 -6.57 -20.70
CA ASN A 193 2.63 -6.72 -21.13
C ASN A 193 2.06 -5.54 -21.94
N PHE A 194 2.63 -4.34 -21.77
CA PHE A 194 2.14 -3.11 -22.41
C PHE A 194 3.18 -2.41 -23.29
N HIS A 195 4.44 -2.86 -23.28
CA HIS A 195 5.55 -2.21 -23.99
C HIS A 195 5.22 -1.92 -25.46
N THR A 196 4.66 -2.90 -26.17
CA THR A 196 4.23 -2.78 -27.57
C THR A 196 2.71 -2.76 -27.76
N ALA A 197 1.95 -3.01 -26.68
CA ALA A 197 0.50 -3.21 -26.72
C ALA A 197 -0.28 -2.11 -25.99
N THR A 198 0.00 -0.85 -26.32
CA THR A 198 -0.60 0.32 -25.65
C THR A 198 -2.12 0.40 -25.78
N TRP A 199 -2.69 -0.25 -26.81
CA TRP A 199 -4.13 -0.41 -27.00
C TRP A 199 -4.83 -1.19 -25.86
N LYS A 200 -4.05 -1.81 -24.96
CA LYS A 200 -4.56 -2.45 -23.74
C LYS A 200 -4.76 -1.48 -22.57
N ILE A 201 -4.31 -0.24 -22.70
CA ILE A 201 -4.42 0.82 -21.69
C ILE A 201 -5.45 1.85 -22.16
N SER A 202 -6.42 2.14 -21.30
CA SER A 202 -7.41 3.20 -21.49
C SER A 202 -7.26 4.26 -20.39
N PHE A 203 -7.56 5.52 -20.71
CA PHE A 203 -7.62 6.61 -19.74
C PHE A 203 -8.96 7.31 -19.88
N VAL A 204 -9.69 7.43 -18.78
CA VAL A 204 -10.98 8.11 -18.72
C VAL A 204 -10.83 9.28 -17.75
N GLN A 205 -11.09 10.50 -18.24
CA GLN A 205 -11.16 11.66 -17.36
C GLN A 205 -12.52 11.66 -16.65
N ALA A 206 -12.53 11.52 -15.33
CA ALA A 206 -13.75 11.64 -14.52
C ALA A 206 -13.40 12.01 -13.07
N ASP A 207 -14.23 12.89 -12.48
CA ASP A 207 -14.24 13.11 -11.04
C ASP A 207 -15.18 12.09 -10.40
N ILE A 208 -14.62 11.19 -9.62
CA ILE A 208 -15.37 10.10 -8.97
C ILE A 208 -15.88 10.47 -7.57
N SER A 209 -15.54 11.66 -7.06
CA SER A 209 -16.05 12.16 -5.77
C SER A 209 -17.54 12.55 -5.84
N ASN A 210 -18.09 12.71 -7.06
CA ASN A 210 -19.47 13.07 -7.30
C ASN A 210 -20.11 12.07 -8.28
N LYS A 211 -21.09 11.28 -7.83
CA LYS A 211 -21.81 10.30 -8.66
C LYS A 211 -22.38 10.90 -9.95
N ASN A 212 -22.81 12.16 -9.90
CA ASN A 212 -23.42 12.83 -11.05
C ASN A 212 -22.41 13.23 -12.14
N SER A 213 -21.10 13.20 -11.84
CA SER A 213 -20.04 13.44 -12.83
C SER A 213 -19.49 12.15 -13.45
N TYR A 214 -20.08 10.98 -13.14
CA TYR A 214 -19.61 9.72 -13.70
C TYR A 214 -19.93 9.67 -15.18
N SER A 215 -18.89 9.70 -16.02
CA SER A 215 -19.06 9.54 -17.46
C SER A 215 -19.51 8.12 -17.80
N PRO A 216 -20.23 7.91 -18.92
CA PRO A 216 -20.60 6.56 -19.36
C PRO A 216 -19.40 5.62 -19.50
N ASP A 217 -18.26 6.14 -19.94
CA ASP A 217 -17.01 5.37 -20.06
C ASP A 217 -16.43 4.99 -18.70
N ALA A 218 -16.52 5.86 -17.69
CA ALA A 218 -16.11 5.56 -16.33
C ALA A 218 -16.99 4.47 -15.71
N ILE A 219 -18.31 4.61 -15.85
CA ILE A 219 -19.29 3.61 -15.38
C ILE A 219 -18.99 2.26 -16.02
N LYS A 220 -18.83 2.22 -17.35
CA LYS A 220 -18.52 1.00 -18.08
C LYS A 220 -17.21 0.36 -17.62
N ALA A 221 -16.16 1.16 -17.43
CA ALA A 221 -14.87 0.67 -16.96
C ALA A 221 -14.96 0.04 -15.56
N ILE A 222 -15.73 0.66 -14.65
CA ILE A 222 -15.97 0.15 -13.29
C ILE A 222 -16.81 -1.14 -13.34
N GLN A 223 -17.88 -1.16 -14.13
CA GLN A 223 -18.75 -2.33 -14.29
C GLN A 223 -17.99 -3.54 -14.82
N GLU A 224 -17.14 -3.34 -15.83
CA GLU A 224 -16.44 -4.43 -16.48
C GLU A 224 -15.17 -4.89 -15.75
N ALA A 225 -14.72 -4.18 -14.72
CA ALA A 225 -13.49 -4.50 -14.01
C ALA A 225 -13.61 -5.83 -13.26
N ASP A 226 -12.58 -6.68 -13.35
CA ASP A 226 -12.40 -7.82 -12.45
C ASP A 226 -11.78 -7.37 -11.13
N ILE A 227 -10.90 -6.37 -11.19
CA ILE A 227 -10.26 -5.76 -10.03
C ILE A 227 -10.43 -4.24 -10.15
N LEU A 228 -11.14 -3.65 -9.19
CA LEU A 228 -11.24 -2.21 -8.99
C LEU A 228 -10.27 -1.78 -7.88
N LEU A 229 -9.36 -0.87 -8.20
CA LEU A 229 -8.34 -0.35 -7.31
C LEU A 229 -8.64 1.11 -6.95
N ILE A 230 -8.55 1.42 -5.65
CA ILE A 230 -8.60 2.78 -5.11
C ILE A 230 -7.41 2.92 -4.18
N VAL A 231 -6.39 3.64 -4.62
CA VAL A 231 -5.12 3.73 -3.88
C VAL A 231 -4.77 5.17 -3.65
N MET A 232 -4.67 5.57 -2.38
CA MET A 232 -4.33 6.92 -1.94
C MET A 232 -5.20 7.96 -2.67
N LEU A 233 -6.52 7.89 -2.46
CA LEU A 233 -7.46 8.80 -3.12
C LEU A 233 -8.48 9.36 -2.14
N LEU A 234 -9.01 8.53 -1.25
CA LEU A 234 -10.06 8.92 -0.32
C LEU A 234 -9.53 10.00 0.64
N TYR A 235 -8.25 9.91 1.00
CA TYR A 235 -7.61 10.95 1.82
C TYR A 235 -7.64 12.35 1.18
N GLU A 236 -7.78 12.46 -0.15
CA GLU A 236 -7.74 13.71 -0.89
C GLU A 236 -9.08 14.46 -0.93
N PHE A 237 -10.17 13.83 -0.48
CA PHE A 237 -11.49 14.44 -0.54
C PHE A 237 -11.67 15.58 0.47
N ARG A 238 -12.37 16.64 0.05
CA ARG A 238 -12.57 17.86 0.85
C ARG A 238 -13.26 17.57 2.18
N ASN A 239 -14.38 16.84 2.13
CA ASN A 239 -14.97 16.21 3.31
C ASN A 239 -14.59 14.74 3.28
N ALA A 240 -13.30 14.51 3.51
CA ALA A 240 -12.64 13.26 3.88
C ALA A 240 -13.58 12.13 4.28
N ASN A 241 -14.48 12.45 5.20
CA ASN A 241 -15.35 11.50 5.84
C ASN A 241 -16.62 11.14 5.05
N LEU A 242 -17.45 12.13 4.73
CA LEU A 242 -18.75 11.90 4.10
C LEU A 242 -18.60 11.55 2.62
N ASP A 243 -17.70 12.25 1.92
CA ASP A 243 -17.52 12.10 0.48
C ASP A 243 -16.89 10.72 0.17
N ALA A 244 -15.95 10.25 1.01
CA ALA A 244 -15.31 8.95 0.82
C ALA A 244 -16.28 7.80 1.04
N LEU A 245 -17.12 7.90 2.08
CA LEU A 245 -18.17 6.92 2.35
C LEU A 245 -19.15 6.82 1.18
N GLN A 246 -19.65 7.96 0.72
CA GLN A 246 -20.64 8.02 -0.34
C GLN A 246 -20.06 7.51 -1.66
N THR A 247 -18.84 7.93 -1.99
CA THR A 247 -18.11 7.45 -3.17
C THR A 247 -17.95 5.93 -3.16
N LEU A 248 -17.51 5.34 -2.04
CA LEU A 248 -17.35 3.88 -1.95
C LEU A 248 -18.68 3.14 -2.10
N LYS A 249 -19.78 3.69 -1.57
CA LYS A 249 -21.13 3.14 -1.81
C LYS A 249 -21.50 3.20 -3.29
N ASP A 250 -21.35 4.37 -3.91
CA ASP A 250 -21.72 4.58 -5.30
C ASP A 250 -20.92 3.68 -6.26
N LEU A 251 -19.61 3.54 -6.02
CA LEU A 251 -18.78 2.58 -6.77
C LEU A 251 -19.22 1.14 -6.51
N SER A 252 -19.54 0.79 -5.27
CA SER A 252 -19.92 -0.58 -4.92
C SER A 252 -21.22 -1.06 -5.58
N GLU A 253 -22.15 -0.14 -5.84
CA GLU A 253 -23.39 -0.41 -6.59
C GLU A 253 -23.08 -0.81 -8.03
N ILE A 254 -22.08 -0.15 -8.64
CA ILE A 254 -21.75 -0.25 -10.07
C ILE A 254 -20.86 -1.47 -10.37
N VAL A 255 -19.93 -1.81 -9.48
CA VAL A 255 -19.01 -2.95 -9.65
C VAL A 255 -19.80 -4.24 -9.94
N GLN A 256 -19.36 -5.04 -10.90
CA GLN A 256 -20.03 -6.31 -11.22
C GLN A 256 -19.79 -7.38 -10.16
N GLN A 257 -20.63 -8.42 -10.19
CA GLN A 257 -20.46 -9.57 -9.32
C GLN A 257 -19.14 -10.29 -9.59
N GLU A 258 -18.57 -10.90 -8.56
CA GLU A 258 -17.30 -11.62 -8.57
C GLU A 258 -16.07 -10.74 -8.83
N SER A 259 -16.22 -9.43 -8.81
CA SER A 259 -15.10 -8.49 -8.87
C SER A 259 -14.54 -8.17 -7.49
N MET A 260 -13.24 -7.93 -7.43
CA MET A 260 -12.58 -7.41 -6.24
C MET A 260 -12.64 -5.88 -6.21
N LEU A 261 -13.07 -5.31 -5.09
CA LEU A 261 -12.82 -3.92 -4.72
C LEU A 261 -11.66 -3.89 -3.73
N PHE A 262 -10.54 -3.31 -4.12
CA PHE A 262 -9.33 -3.20 -3.30
C PHE A 262 -9.02 -1.74 -3.02
N VAL A 263 -8.97 -1.38 -1.73
CA VAL A 263 -8.77 -0.03 -1.24
C VAL A 263 -7.53 0.00 -0.35
N LEU A 264 -6.58 0.89 -0.65
CA LEU A 264 -5.39 1.14 0.15
C LEU A 264 -5.24 2.65 0.33
N ASP A 265 -5.26 3.13 1.57
CA ASP A 265 -5.23 4.56 1.84
C ASP A 265 -4.47 4.88 3.16
N ILE A 266 -4.36 6.15 3.54
CA ILE A 266 -3.69 6.56 4.77
C ILE A 266 -4.47 6.07 6.00
N ALA A 267 -3.75 5.61 7.03
CA ALA A 267 -4.30 5.19 8.32
C ALA A 267 -4.80 6.35 9.21
N LEU A 268 -5.78 7.13 8.74
CA LEU A 268 -6.43 8.19 9.50
C LEU A 268 -7.64 7.62 10.29
N ILE A 269 -7.85 8.08 11.54
CA ILE A 269 -8.86 7.50 12.47
C ILE A 269 -10.24 7.56 11.83
N ASP A 270 -10.59 8.72 11.27
CA ASP A 270 -11.94 8.94 10.75
C ASP A 270 -12.20 8.12 9.48
N TYR A 271 -11.18 7.95 8.64
CA TYR A 271 -11.24 7.06 7.47
C TYR A 271 -11.37 5.58 7.85
N ILE A 272 -10.65 5.15 8.87
CA ILE A 272 -10.78 3.78 9.42
C ILE A 272 -12.21 3.57 9.96
N ARG A 273 -12.79 4.55 10.66
CA ARG A 273 -14.18 4.51 11.16
C ARG A 273 -15.19 4.37 10.02
N ILE A 274 -15.01 5.12 8.94
CA ILE A 274 -15.87 5.05 7.76
C ILE A 274 -15.76 3.74 7.04
N CYS A 275 -14.53 3.28 6.77
CA CYS A 275 -14.32 1.98 6.15
C CYS A 275 -14.92 0.86 7.02
N PHE A 276 -14.95 1.00 8.35
CA PHE A 276 -15.64 0.07 9.24
C PHE A 276 -17.16 0.08 9.06
N GLY A 277 -17.77 1.27 8.98
CA GLY A 277 -19.20 1.44 8.68
C GLY A 277 -19.61 0.93 7.30
N ILE A 278 -18.67 0.93 6.34
CA ILE A 278 -18.86 0.42 4.97
C ILE A 278 -19.04 -1.09 4.93
N SER A 279 -18.33 -1.84 5.75
CA SER A 279 -18.52 -3.31 5.86
C SER A 279 -19.96 -3.68 6.23
N ALA A 280 -20.69 -2.77 6.91
CA ALA A 280 -22.08 -2.94 7.29
C ALA A 280 -23.08 -2.49 6.23
N GLN A 281 -22.63 -1.64 5.32
CA GLN A 281 -23.49 -0.84 4.45
C GLN A 281 -23.31 -1.16 2.98
N ILE A 282 -22.27 -1.90 2.59
CA ILE A 282 -22.13 -2.44 1.24
C ILE A 282 -22.74 -3.86 1.23
N GLU A 283 -24.01 -3.93 0.85
CA GLU A 283 -24.71 -5.22 0.68
C GLU A 283 -24.10 -6.06 -0.44
N GLY A 284 -24.02 -7.38 -0.24
CA GLY A 284 -23.57 -8.31 -1.28
C GLY A 284 -22.06 -8.29 -1.51
N TYR A 285 -21.26 -7.97 -0.48
CA TYR A 285 -19.81 -8.07 -0.54
C TYR A 285 -19.27 -8.95 0.58
N GLN A 286 -18.29 -9.79 0.21
CA GLN A 286 -17.50 -10.56 1.14
C GLN A 286 -16.17 -9.83 1.37
N LEU A 287 -15.89 -9.41 2.61
CA LEU A 287 -14.56 -8.94 2.98
C LEU A 287 -13.59 -10.12 2.96
N ILE A 288 -12.51 -10.01 2.21
CA ILE A 288 -11.51 -11.08 2.09
C ILE A 288 -10.19 -10.70 2.77
N TYR A 289 -9.89 -9.40 2.91
CA TYR A 289 -8.66 -8.94 3.52
C TYR A 289 -8.83 -7.57 4.17
N GLU A 290 -8.19 -7.38 5.31
CA GLU A 290 -8.20 -6.12 6.05
C GLU A 290 -6.89 -5.96 6.84
N ASN A 291 -6.34 -4.75 6.81
CA ASN A 291 -5.31 -4.30 7.73
C ASN A 291 -5.57 -2.82 8.06
N LEU A 292 -6.00 -2.53 9.28
CA LEU A 292 -6.47 -1.18 9.65
C LEU A 292 -5.34 -0.18 9.93
N CYS A 293 -4.16 -0.69 10.28
CA CYS A 293 -3.00 0.12 10.55
C CYS A 293 -1.75 -0.70 10.28
N ASP A 294 -1.22 -0.53 9.08
CA ASP A 294 0.09 -1.02 8.71
C ASP A 294 1.11 0.12 8.66
N PHE A 295 2.36 -0.21 8.93
CA PHE A 295 3.48 0.68 8.65
C PHE A 295 4.35 0.00 7.61
N HIS A 296 4.02 0.24 6.34
CA HIS A 296 4.68 -0.38 5.21
C HIS A 296 6.03 0.26 4.97
N VAL A 297 6.97 -0.55 4.50
CA VAL A 297 8.40 -0.26 4.48
C VAL A 297 9.01 -0.89 3.25
N LEU A 298 9.86 -0.14 2.54
CA LEU A 298 10.70 -0.71 1.48
C LEU A 298 11.88 -1.49 2.06
N GLU A 299 12.25 -2.59 1.40
CA GLU A 299 13.46 -3.35 1.66
C GLU A 299 14.70 -2.44 1.62
N ASP A 300 15.48 -2.44 2.70
CA ASP A 300 16.68 -1.61 2.82
C ASP A 300 17.66 -1.80 1.67
N LYS A 301 17.93 -3.06 1.32
CA LYS A 301 18.90 -3.41 0.27
C LYS A 301 18.47 -2.81 -1.08
N ALA A 302 17.19 -2.85 -1.39
CA ALA A 302 16.65 -2.29 -2.62
C ALA A 302 16.76 -0.76 -2.64
N ARG A 303 16.32 -0.13 -1.55
CA ARG A 303 16.41 1.32 -1.37
C ARG A 303 17.85 1.80 -1.49
N GLU A 304 18.76 1.12 -0.82
CA GLU A 304 20.17 1.50 -0.79
C GLU A 304 20.81 1.35 -2.17
N PHE A 305 20.60 0.19 -2.81
CA PHE A 305 21.10 -0.06 -4.15
C PHE A 305 20.64 1.01 -5.14
N PHE A 306 19.36 1.39 -5.12
CA PHE A 306 18.84 2.42 -6.02
C PHE A 306 19.26 3.83 -5.64
N PHE A 307 19.31 4.13 -4.34
CA PHE A 307 19.72 5.44 -3.86
C PHE A 307 21.16 5.74 -4.29
N VAL A 308 22.08 4.81 -4.03
CA VAL A 308 23.52 4.97 -4.32
C VAL A 308 23.80 4.93 -5.82
N ASN A 309 23.28 3.93 -6.54
CA ASN A 309 23.68 3.71 -7.94
C ASN A 309 22.91 4.58 -8.96
N TYR A 310 21.74 5.09 -8.58
CA TYR A 310 20.86 5.79 -9.50
C TYR A 310 20.49 7.19 -8.99
N TYR A 311 19.89 7.33 -7.81
CA TYR A 311 19.40 8.64 -7.39
C TYR A 311 20.53 9.64 -7.13
N MET A 312 21.56 9.27 -6.34
CA MET A 312 22.69 10.16 -6.05
C MET A 312 23.49 10.56 -7.29
N LYS A 313 23.42 9.77 -8.37
CA LYS A 313 24.11 10.08 -9.63
C LYS A 313 23.48 11.25 -10.37
N TYR A 314 22.16 11.43 -10.28
CA TYR A 314 21.42 12.43 -11.07
C TYR A 314 20.75 13.50 -10.20
N PHE A 315 20.48 13.21 -8.93
CA PHE A 315 19.72 14.09 -8.05
C PHE A 315 20.51 14.44 -6.80
N LYS A 316 20.53 15.74 -6.48
CA LYS A 316 21.19 16.25 -5.28
C LYS A 316 20.33 15.98 -4.05
N ASP A 317 19.04 16.27 -4.17
CA ASP A 317 18.15 16.36 -3.01
C ASP A 317 16.94 15.42 -3.10
N LEU A 318 16.60 14.89 -4.28
CA LEU A 318 15.45 14.01 -4.47
C LEU A 318 15.66 12.68 -3.72
N ARG A 319 14.81 12.45 -2.70
CA ARG A 319 14.79 11.22 -1.92
C ARG A 319 13.45 10.53 -2.06
N ASN A 320 13.47 9.21 -2.25
CA ASN A 320 12.26 8.40 -2.25
C ASN A 320 11.64 8.31 -0.85
N ILE A 321 10.32 8.17 -0.79
CA ILE A 321 9.66 7.69 0.42
C ILE A 321 10.00 6.21 0.57
N TYR A 322 10.34 5.82 1.79
CA TYR A 322 10.73 4.45 2.12
C TYR A 322 9.84 3.81 3.19
N CYS A 323 8.88 4.55 3.73
CA CYS A 323 7.91 4.03 4.68
C CYS A 323 6.64 4.86 4.70
N MET A 324 5.50 4.24 5.03
CA MET A 324 4.21 4.93 5.13
C MET A 324 3.21 4.19 6.03
N SER A 325 2.35 4.95 6.71
CA SER A 325 1.24 4.40 7.50
C SER A 325 0.00 4.21 6.62
N LEU A 326 -0.53 3.00 6.57
CA LEU A 326 -1.58 2.59 5.64
C LEU A 326 -2.73 1.86 6.33
N CYS A 327 -3.91 1.97 5.73
CA CYS A 327 -5.01 1.06 5.95
C CYS A 327 -5.39 0.40 4.62
N VAL A 328 -5.77 -0.88 4.68
CA VAL A 328 -6.08 -1.67 3.49
C VAL A 328 -7.30 -2.53 3.72
N ARG A 329 -8.13 -2.63 2.68
CA ARG A 329 -9.26 -3.54 2.62
C ARG A 329 -9.44 -4.09 1.22
N ALA A 330 -9.84 -5.35 1.13
CA ALA A 330 -10.27 -5.96 -0.10
C ALA A 330 -11.58 -6.72 0.13
N TRP A 331 -12.54 -6.47 -0.75
CA TRP A 331 -13.81 -7.17 -0.80
C TRP A 331 -14.00 -7.82 -2.16
N VAL A 332 -14.79 -8.88 -2.21
CA VAL A 332 -15.29 -9.49 -3.45
C VAL A 332 -16.80 -9.36 -3.48
N LYS A 333 -17.37 -8.85 -4.57
CA LYS A 333 -18.83 -8.75 -4.72
C LYS A 333 -19.43 -10.15 -4.90
N THR A 334 -20.41 -10.51 -4.08
CA THR A 334 -21.07 -11.81 -4.06
C THR A 334 -22.55 -11.70 -4.42
N GLN A 335 -23.16 -12.84 -4.78
CA GLN A 335 -24.57 -12.96 -5.14
C GLN A 335 -25.49 -12.96 -3.90
N THR A 336 -24.96 -13.41 -2.77
CA THR A 336 -25.73 -13.61 -1.54
C THR A 336 -25.65 -12.37 -0.65
N LYS A 337 -26.81 -11.91 -0.14
CA LYS A 337 -26.89 -11.00 1.00
C LYS A 337 -26.49 -11.74 2.28
N THR A 338 -25.28 -12.27 2.33
CA THR A 338 -24.69 -12.77 3.57
C THR A 338 -24.21 -11.56 4.34
N ASN A 339 -24.96 -11.13 5.35
CA ASN A 339 -24.45 -10.24 6.39
C ASN A 339 -23.23 -10.95 7.00
N SER A 340 -22.02 -10.55 6.62
CA SER A 340 -20.75 -11.14 7.07
C SER A 340 -20.41 -10.79 8.53
N TYR A 341 -21.40 -10.39 9.32
CA TYR A 341 -21.25 -10.24 10.77
C TYR A 341 -21.41 -11.56 11.50
N SER A 342 -20.70 -12.60 11.06
CA SER A 342 -20.50 -13.70 12.00
C SER A 342 -19.55 -13.19 13.08
N ARG A 343 -19.96 -13.30 14.35
CA ARG A 343 -19.13 -13.11 15.54
C ARG A 343 -17.77 -13.82 15.43
N ASN A 344 -17.71 -14.92 14.69
CA ASN A 344 -16.50 -15.66 14.36
C ASN A 344 -15.54 -14.89 13.45
N GLU A 345 -16.05 -14.08 12.52
CA GLU A 345 -15.24 -13.27 11.61
C GLU A 345 -14.53 -12.14 12.35
N LEU A 346 -15.23 -11.39 13.20
CA LEU A 346 -14.61 -10.38 14.07
C LEU A 346 -13.58 -11.00 15.03
N GLN A 347 -13.93 -12.11 15.70
CA GLN A 347 -13.03 -12.83 16.60
C GLN A 347 -11.77 -13.36 15.88
N HIS A 348 -11.92 -13.94 14.69
CA HIS A 348 -10.81 -14.40 13.84
C HIS A 348 -9.94 -13.22 13.38
N ARG A 349 -10.56 -12.11 12.98
CA ARG A 349 -9.87 -10.86 12.58
C ARG A 349 -9.04 -10.28 13.73
N PHE A 350 -9.56 -10.27 14.95
CA PHE A 350 -8.83 -9.81 16.15
C PHE A 350 -7.65 -10.71 16.52
N ASN A 351 -7.75 -12.02 16.31
CA ASN A 351 -6.65 -12.95 16.59
C ASN A 351 -5.48 -12.74 15.60
N ARG A 352 -5.78 -12.58 14.30
CA ARG A 352 -4.77 -12.41 13.25
C ARG A 352 -3.92 -11.13 13.39
N CYS A 353 -4.53 -9.98 13.72
CA CYS A 353 -3.81 -8.71 13.84
C CYS A 353 -2.73 -8.72 14.94
N ILE A 354 -2.93 -9.52 16.00
CA ILE A 354 -1.98 -9.63 17.11
C ILE A 354 -0.96 -10.75 16.89
N GLU A 355 -1.37 -11.85 16.25
CA GLU A 355 -0.51 -13.00 15.97
C GLU A 355 0.57 -12.71 14.91
N ASN A 356 0.27 -11.87 13.90
CA ASN A 356 1.18 -11.63 12.77
C ASN A 356 2.41 -10.76 13.07
N TYR A 357 2.53 -10.17 14.26
CA TYR A 357 3.75 -9.43 14.62
C TYR A 357 4.05 -9.58 16.11
N ASN A 358 5.07 -10.39 16.38
CA ASN A 358 5.70 -10.47 17.68
C ASN A 358 6.94 -9.55 17.68
N PRO A 359 6.83 -8.30 18.19
CA PRO A 359 7.96 -7.35 18.21
C PRO A 359 9.17 -7.96 18.90
N ILE A 360 8.92 -8.80 19.91
CA ILE A 360 9.95 -9.52 20.66
C ILE A 360 10.70 -10.50 19.74
N ASN A 361 10.03 -11.28 18.89
CA ASN A 361 10.74 -12.24 18.02
C ASN A 361 11.53 -11.58 16.88
N SER A 362 11.02 -10.48 16.31
CA SER A 362 11.75 -9.74 15.27
C SER A 362 12.98 -9.02 15.83
N PHE A 363 12.88 -8.56 17.08
CA PHE A 363 13.94 -7.84 17.79
C PHE A 363 14.96 -8.76 18.46
N LEU A 364 14.50 -9.88 19.04
CA LEU A 364 15.32 -10.89 19.72
C LEU A 364 15.95 -11.91 18.77
N LYS A 365 15.95 -11.68 17.45
CA LYS A 365 16.98 -12.32 16.61
C LYS A 365 18.33 -11.78 17.07
N LYS A 366 18.90 -12.45 18.07
CA LYS A 366 20.13 -12.12 18.79
C LYS A 366 21.25 -11.76 17.81
N ASP A 367 21.28 -12.45 16.67
CA ASP A 367 22.23 -12.26 15.58
C ASP A 367 22.13 -10.87 14.93
N ALA A 368 20.94 -10.27 14.81
CA ALA A 368 20.77 -8.95 14.19
C ALA A 368 21.26 -7.80 15.08
N PHE A 369 21.04 -7.91 16.39
CA PHE A 369 21.47 -6.91 17.35
C PHE A 369 22.99 -6.94 17.54
N GLU A 370 23.57 -8.13 17.68
CA GLU A 370 25.02 -8.28 17.79
C GLU A 370 25.72 -7.90 16.48
N ALA A 371 25.19 -8.29 15.32
CA ALA A 371 25.72 -7.84 14.04
C ALA A 371 25.69 -6.30 13.90
N TRP A 372 24.66 -5.64 14.42
CA TRP A 372 24.59 -4.18 14.46
C TRP A 372 25.61 -3.57 15.44
N LYS A 373 25.80 -4.17 16.63
CA LYS A 373 26.81 -3.72 17.61
C LYS A 373 28.20 -3.79 16.99
N SER A 374 28.57 -4.94 16.44
CA SER A 374 29.86 -5.14 15.76
C SER A 374 30.06 -4.15 14.62
N ALA A 375 29.05 -4.00 13.74
CA ALA A 375 29.13 -3.03 12.65
C ALA A 375 29.22 -1.57 13.14
N SER A 376 28.68 -1.23 14.30
CA SER A 376 28.72 0.12 14.85
C SER A 376 30.04 0.44 15.55
N VAL A 377 30.65 -0.55 16.21
CA VAL A 377 32.03 -0.46 16.73
C VAL A 377 32.97 -0.19 15.56
N ASP A 378 32.99 -1.09 14.56
CA ASP A 378 33.88 -0.98 13.40
C ASP A 378 33.80 0.39 12.72
N ARG A 379 32.59 0.93 12.55
CA ARG A 379 32.36 2.21 11.89
C ARG A 379 32.87 3.40 12.66
N LYS A 380 32.56 3.45 13.95
CA LYS A 380 32.96 4.59 14.77
C LYS A 380 34.47 4.57 15.02
N SER A 381 35.07 3.38 15.14
CA SER A 381 36.52 3.22 15.13
C SER A 381 37.15 3.75 13.84
N LYS A 382 36.55 3.48 12.67
CA LYS A 382 37.00 4.06 11.37
C LYS A 382 36.81 5.57 11.23
N ALA A 383 35.90 6.15 12.03
CA ALA A 383 35.68 7.59 12.09
C ALA A 383 36.47 8.26 13.24
N ASP A 384 37.50 7.59 13.76
CA ASP A 384 38.36 8.04 14.86
C ASP A 384 37.64 8.34 16.17
N TRP A 385 36.49 7.71 16.42
CA TRP A 385 35.85 7.80 17.74
C TRP A 385 36.67 7.02 18.76
N SER A 386 36.84 7.61 19.94
CA SER A 386 37.44 6.90 21.07
C SER A 386 36.57 5.70 21.48
N GLU A 387 37.21 4.61 21.91
CA GLU A 387 36.52 3.42 22.42
C GLU A 387 35.47 3.78 23.49
N ARG A 388 35.79 4.74 24.36
CA ARG A 388 34.85 5.27 25.36
C ARG A 388 33.60 5.89 24.72
N SER A 389 33.77 6.76 23.71
CA SER A 389 32.65 7.39 23.00
C SER A 389 31.81 6.37 22.21
N ILE A 390 32.45 5.31 21.69
CA ILE A 390 31.76 4.20 21.05
C ILE A 390 30.89 3.46 22.07
N ASN A 391 31.46 3.10 23.22
CA ASN A 391 30.73 2.39 24.27
C ASN A 391 29.59 3.22 24.87
N GLU A 392 29.81 4.51 25.12
CA GLU A 392 28.76 5.43 25.58
C GLU A 392 27.62 5.55 24.56
N PHE A 393 27.94 5.64 23.26
CA PHE A 393 26.92 5.63 22.19
C PHE A 393 26.15 4.32 22.13
N LEU A 394 26.85 3.18 22.16
CA LEU A 394 26.22 1.86 22.08
C LEU A 394 25.30 1.60 23.26
N ASN A 395 25.73 1.98 24.47
CA ASN A 395 24.92 1.89 25.68
C ASN A 395 23.67 2.79 25.59
N GLY A 396 23.81 4.02 25.10
CA GLY A 396 22.66 4.91 24.87
C GLY A 396 21.66 4.31 23.89
N LYS A 397 22.14 3.78 22.76
CA LYS A 397 21.30 3.12 21.76
C LYS A 397 20.65 1.84 22.25
N GLU A 398 21.34 1.06 23.09
CA GLU A 398 20.80 -0.14 23.73
C GLU A 398 19.68 0.21 24.71
N LEU A 399 19.84 1.28 25.50
CA LEU A 399 18.80 1.79 26.39
C LEU A 399 17.57 2.30 25.64
N ASP A 400 17.76 3.09 24.57
CA ASP A 400 16.66 3.54 23.71
C ASP A 400 15.88 2.34 23.15
N ARG A 401 16.61 1.33 22.69
CA ARG A 401 16.08 0.08 22.15
C ARG A 401 15.29 -0.74 23.18
N ILE A 402 15.79 -0.85 24.40
CA ILE A 402 15.07 -1.48 25.53
C ILE A 402 13.80 -0.69 25.87
N CYS A 403 13.87 0.65 25.84
CA CYS A 403 12.71 1.51 26.06
C CYS A 403 11.62 1.27 24.99
N LEU A 404 12.00 1.18 23.71
CA LEU A 404 11.08 0.88 22.62
C LEU A 404 10.47 -0.52 22.71
N LEU A 405 11.26 -1.52 23.10
CA LEU A 405 10.74 -2.87 23.38
C LEU A 405 9.72 -2.86 24.51
N THR A 406 10.01 -2.10 25.57
CA THR A 406 9.11 -1.96 26.72
C THR A 406 7.81 -1.29 26.27
N GLN A 407 7.88 -0.19 25.51
CA GLN A 407 6.71 0.47 24.92
C GLN A 407 5.94 -0.45 23.98
N ALA A 408 6.61 -1.22 23.14
CA ALA A 408 5.98 -2.17 22.22
C ALA A 408 5.25 -3.29 22.95
N THR A 409 5.84 -3.79 24.04
CA THR A 409 5.23 -4.81 24.90
C THR A 409 4.02 -4.25 25.62
N GLN A 410 4.13 -3.04 26.19
CA GLN A 410 3.02 -2.33 26.83
C GLN A 410 1.86 -2.08 25.85
N VAL A 411 2.14 -1.59 24.65
CA VAL A 411 1.11 -1.36 23.62
C VAL A 411 0.45 -2.69 23.20
N LYS A 412 1.22 -3.77 23.08
CA LYS A 412 0.67 -5.12 22.80
C LYS A 412 -0.26 -5.59 23.93
N GLU A 413 0.13 -5.41 25.18
CA GLU A 413 -0.71 -5.76 26.34
C GLU A 413 -1.99 -4.92 26.39
N LEU A 414 -1.91 -3.62 26.10
CA LEU A 414 -3.05 -2.73 25.99
C LEU A 414 -4.01 -3.16 24.87
N LEU A 415 -3.49 -3.54 23.70
CA LEU A 415 -4.26 -4.10 22.59
C LEU A 415 -4.98 -5.40 22.97
N GLU A 416 -4.29 -6.31 23.64
CA GLU A 416 -4.88 -7.55 24.14
C GLU A 416 -5.95 -7.30 25.23
N SER A 417 -5.76 -6.28 26.06
CA SER A 417 -6.74 -5.87 27.07
C SER A 417 -8.00 -5.28 26.45
N ALA A 418 -7.88 -4.31 25.55
CA ALA A 418 -9.03 -3.72 24.85
C ALA A 418 -9.77 -4.76 24.00
N LYS A 419 -9.04 -5.72 23.40
CA LYS A 419 -9.62 -6.89 22.74
C LYS A 419 -10.50 -7.69 23.70
N LYS A 420 -9.99 -8.02 24.90
CA LYS A 420 -10.78 -8.74 25.92
C LYS A 420 -12.02 -7.96 26.32
N GLU A 421 -11.92 -6.64 26.47
CA GLU A 421 -13.06 -5.78 26.78
C GLU A 421 -14.09 -5.75 25.66
N LEU A 422 -13.67 -5.55 24.40
CA LEU A 422 -14.53 -5.58 23.22
C LEU A 422 -15.24 -6.93 23.05
N ILE A 423 -14.52 -8.04 23.19
CA ILE A 423 -15.10 -9.40 23.12
C ILE A 423 -16.07 -9.65 24.29
N SER A 424 -15.75 -9.15 25.49
CA SER A 424 -16.62 -9.26 26.67
C SER A 424 -17.92 -8.49 26.46
N LYS A 425 -17.83 -7.24 26.00
CA LYS A 425 -18.98 -6.39 25.65
C LYS A 425 -19.80 -7.00 24.49
N SER A 426 -19.15 -7.57 23.47
CA SER A 426 -19.83 -8.25 22.36
C SER A 426 -20.48 -9.57 22.77
N ARG A 427 -20.03 -10.21 23.86
CA ARG A 427 -20.64 -11.44 24.42
C ARG A 427 -21.95 -11.16 25.14
N GLN A 428 -22.15 -9.95 25.65
CA GLN A 428 -23.38 -9.54 26.35
C GLN A 428 -24.53 -9.21 25.39
N LEU A 429 -24.24 -8.98 24.10
CA LEU A 429 -25.20 -8.77 23.04
C LEU A 429 -25.56 -10.12 22.38
N LYS A 430 -26.50 -10.85 22.98
CA LYS A 430 -27.20 -11.94 22.28
C LYS A 430 -28.51 -11.38 21.72
N ASP A 431 -28.71 -11.59 20.42
CA ASP A 431 -29.97 -11.48 19.67
C ASP A 431 -30.53 -10.09 19.31
N GLU A 432 -29.80 -9.00 19.52
CA GLU A 432 -30.11 -7.70 18.90
C GLU A 432 -28.92 -7.18 18.08
N GLU A 433 -29.20 -6.34 17.07
CA GLU A 433 -28.20 -5.66 16.22
C GLU A 433 -26.95 -5.32 17.03
N ILE A 434 -25.79 -5.86 16.61
CA ILE A 434 -24.51 -5.62 17.27
C ILE A 434 -24.18 -4.12 17.12
N LYS A 435 -24.66 -3.29 18.03
CA LYS A 435 -24.18 -1.92 18.21
C LYS A 435 -22.83 -2.03 18.90
N ILE A 436 -21.77 -1.97 18.11
CA ILE A 436 -20.41 -1.84 18.63
C ILE A 436 -20.37 -0.53 19.43
N ASP A 437 -20.02 -0.64 20.72
CA ASP A 437 -19.80 0.50 21.61
C ASP A 437 -18.74 1.43 21.00
N ALA A 438 -19.14 2.67 20.70
CA ALA A 438 -18.31 3.64 20.00
C ALA A 438 -17.02 3.95 20.79
N ASP A 439 -17.10 3.94 22.12
CA ASP A 439 -15.98 4.25 23.01
C ASP A 439 -14.95 3.11 23.02
N ALA A 440 -15.43 1.87 23.14
CA ALA A 440 -14.56 0.69 23.05
C ALA A 440 -13.86 0.58 21.68
N TRP A 441 -14.54 1.00 20.62
CA TRP A 441 -13.98 1.08 19.28
C TRP A 441 -12.90 2.16 19.14
N GLU A 442 -13.14 3.34 19.69
CA GLU A 442 -12.17 4.44 19.69
C GLU A 442 -10.89 4.07 20.44
N ILE A 443 -11.02 3.39 21.59
CA ILE A 443 -9.89 2.83 22.34
C ILE A 443 -9.08 1.87 21.46
N TYR A 444 -9.73 0.95 20.75
CA TYR A 444 -9.05 -0.02 19.89
C TYR A 444 -8.32 0.64 18.71
N ILE A 445 -8.96 1.56 17.99
CA ILE A 445 -8.30 2.27 16.87
C ILE A 445 -7.14 3.12 17.37
N SER A 446 -7.30 3.79 18.51
CA SER A 446 -6.23 4.56 19.15
C SER A 446 -5.02 3.67 19.47
N GLN A 447 -5.25 2.48 20.03
CA GLN A 447 -4.19 1.51 20.31
C GLN A 447 -3.56 0.94 19.04
N MET A 448 -4.31 0.67 17.98
CA MET A 448 -3.77 0.23 16.68
C MET A 448 -2.87 1.31 16.07
N LYS A 449 -3.20 2.59 16.23
CA LYS A 449 -2.32 3.69 15.83
C LYS A 449 -1.07 3.78 16.68
N GLN A 450 -1.19 3.65 18.01
CA GLN A 450 -0.03 3.58 18.90
C GLN A 450 0.89 2.43 18.49
N TYR A 451 0.32 1.31 18.07
CA TYR A 451 1.06 0.17 17.58
C TYR A 451 1.74 0.42 16.22
N GLY A 452 1.05 1.05 15.27
CA GLY A 452 1.65 1.52 14.02
C GLY A 452 2.78 2.52 14.27
N LEU A 453 2.63 3.41 15.26
CA LEU A 453 3.65 4.35 15.71
C LEU A 453 4.85 3.61 16.32
N VAL A 454 4.63 2.60 17.16
CA VAL A 454 5.70 1.75 17.69
C VAL A 454 6.44 1.03 16.57
N LYS A 455 5.74 0.47 15.57
CA LYS A 455 6.38 -0.14 14.38
C LYS A 455 7.24 0.88 13.64
N LYS A 456 6.72 2.09 13.43
CA LYS A 456 7.44 3.21 12.83
C LYS A 456 8.72 3.54 13.61
N ILE A 457 8.60 3.75 14.92
CA ILE A 457 9.74 4.15 15.75
C ILE A 457 10.75 3.01 15.80
N ALA A 458 10.33 1.76 15.99
CA ALA A 458 11.22 0.61 15.95
C ALA A 458 12.01 0.57 14.63
N TYR A 459 11.31 0.71 13.49
CA TYR A 459 11.93 0.76 12.17
C TYR A 459 12.90 1.94 12.01
N GLU A 460 12.50 3.16 12.37
CA GLU A 460 13.36 4.35 12.31
C GLU A 460 14.62 4.15 13.17
N TYR A 461 14.52 3.58 14.35
CA TYR A 461 15.67 3.28 15.22
C TYR A 461 16.58 2.17 14.67
N PHE A 462 16.04 1.20 13.93
CA PHE A 462 16.86 0.19 13.25
C PHE A 462 17.56 0.74 12.00
N LEU A 463 16.92 1.69 11.29
CA LEU A 463 17.40 2.17 10.00
C LEU A 463 18.28 3.42 10.04
N PHE A 464 18.01 4.38 10.93
CA PHE A 464 18.80 5.60 11.01
C PHE A 464 20.27 5.29 11.31
N ASP A 465 20.54 4.22 12.05
CA ASP A 465 21.91 3.77 12.30
C ASP A 465 22.55 3.09 11.08
N ASN A 466 21.79 2.52 10.14
CA ASN A 466 22.32 1.94 8.89
C ASN A 466 22.46 2.97 7.76
N TYR A 467 21.61 4.01 7.69
CA TYR A 467 21.65 5.03 6.63
C TYR A 467 22.85 5.98 6.79
N THR A 468 23.22 6.30 8.03
CA THR A 468 24.41 7.10 8.35
C THR A 468 25.73 6.39 7.98
N LYS A 469 25.69 5.06 7.78
CA LYS A 469 26.82 4.18 7.41
C LYS A 469 27.51 4.56 6.09
N ARG A 470 26.73 4.89 5.06
CA ARG A 470 27.20 4.85 3.67
C ARG A 470 27.10 6.16 2.92
N CYS A 471 26.28 7.09 3.39
CA CYS A 471 26.37 8.47 2.92
C CYS A 471 27.73 9.08 3.25
N VAL A 472 28.40 8.65 4.34
CA VAL A 472 29.78 9.06 4.66
C VAL A 472 30.80 8.34 3.78
N GLU A 473 30.59 7.06 3.44
CA GLU A 473 31.48 6.29 2.54
C GLU A 473 31.33 6.64 1.05
N ALA A 474 30.21 7.21 0.61
CA ALA A 474 29.98 7.63 -0.77
C ALA A 474 30.30 9.12 -1.03
N TYR A 475 30.49 9.91 0.03
CA TYR A 475 30.96 11.30 -0.05
C TYR A 475 32.50 11.43 0.04
N HIS A 476 33.19 10.33 0.35
CA HIS A 476 34.64 10.16 0.26
C HIS A 476 34.98 9.27 -0.92
#